data_AF-A0A0D2D9H5-F1
#
_entry.id   AF-A0A0D2D9H5-F1
#
_cell.length_a   1.000
_cell.length_b   1.000
_cell.length_c   1.000
_cell.angle_alpha   90.00
_cell.angle_beta   90.00
_cell.angle_gamma   90.00
#
_symmetry.space_group_name_H-M   'P 1'
#
loop_
_entity.id
_entity.type
_entity.pdbx_description
1 polymer ?
#
loop_
_entity_poly.entity_id
_entity_poly.type
_entity_poly.pdbx_seq_one_letter_code
_entity_poly.pdbx_strand_id
1 'polypeptide(L)'
;MHSQAEYHEMTNIGQQALQTTTEVTYEKGSGTRKVCLVGLGFSVLVGVIFFLLGCIVPHRFNGEDDVIAFSPVGLELLTLGIDFAVLIVTEINGYIHSLSLRWALYHEGRLDFNSSLRLLTVAKETPANGLLANIAYFITLSFCYGAASVVVVRNTYVIRAEALGSLADEWEKHSHDANFSRVGPLSLGFAILIQCALSIWCLQSQTFASWDSSPLTTLAAFGLRGDELIAQSGTSEARPSRSDKRRSPYASHPRVRLALAIVTVVFLAFMVWTALLIPYGIRNQPRGSWAFFPTSTNGDDDEDPNTMTIFLKFFKVHNEVYENRGGTLGPDYVSESNLFGILLLYVVLQSLVTIGLHSAELQVLMLRDEATWQKSSACGSTSWSSLSSVMAPLRSPPNAVLLLFKPVLHWFFAICLSVDYAQGMAMRAPQTAYLTAAWAIFVIFAYGISFYRPRGALPLTYGRLSTMREKEIERLNGGGGGDLARDGGGR
;
A
#
# COMPACT_ATOMS: atom_id res chain seq x y z
N MET A 1 -46.32 -33.98 -11.22
CA MET A 1 -45.20 -34.65 -10.54
C MET A 1 -44.11 -34.84 -11.59
N HIS A 2 -43.23 -33.85 -11.76
CA HIS A 2 -42.04 -34.07 -12.58
C HIS A 2 -41.11 -35.01 -11.80
N SER A 3 -40.69 -36.07 -12.47
CA SER A 3 -39.90 -37.16 -11.90
C SER A 3 -38.54 -36.63 -11.45
N GLN A 4 -38.04 -37.06 -10.28
CA GLN A 4 -36.66 -36.79 -9.85
C GLN A 4 -35.62 -37.11 -10.93
N ALA A 5 -35.92 -38.05 -11.83
CA ALA A 5 -35.06 -38.40 -12.96
C ALA A 5 -34.87 -37.23 -13.95
N GLU A 6 -35.91 -36.44 -14.20
CA GLU A 6 -35.89 -35.33 -15.15
C GLU A 6 -35.06 -34.15 -14.60
N TYR A 7 -35.06 -33.99 -13.27
CA TYR A 7 -34.21 -33.00 -12.60
C TYR A 7 -32.73 -33.39 -12.66
N HIS A 8 -32.42 -34.68 -12.46
CA HIS A 8 -31.07 -35.23 -12.61
C HIS A 8 -30.57 -35.15 -14.06
N GLU A 9 -31.44 -35.34 -15.04
CA GLU A 9 -31.10 -35.24 -16.45
C GLU A 9 -30.82 -33.79 -16.87
N MET A 10 -31.63 -32.82 -16.42
CA MET A 10 -31.35 -31.40 -16.68
C MET A 10 -30.07 -30.89 -15.98
N THR A 11 -29.74 -31.40 -14.78
CA THR A 11 -28.47 -31.05 -14.11
C THR A 11 -27.28 -31.63 -14.86
N ASN A 12 -27.39 -32.88 -15.34
CA ASN A 12 -26.35 -33.51 -16.16
C ASN A 12 -26.17 -32.80 -17.51
N ILE A 13 -27.24 -32.36 -18.18
CA ILE A 13 -27.16 -31.62 -19.44
C ILE A 13 -26.52 -30.23 -19.22
N GLY A 14 -26.86 -29.53 -18.14
CA GLY A 14 -26.21 -28.28 -17.77
C GLY A 14 -24.71 -28.45 -17.47
N GLN A 15 -24.33 -29.53 -16.78
CA GLN A 15 -22.93 -29.87 -16.52
C GLN A 15 -22.17 -30.29 -17.79
N GLN A 16 -22.80 -31.07 -18.67
CA GLN A 16 -22.20 -31.47 -19.96
C GLN A 16 -22.06 -30.29 -20.93
N ALA A 17 -23.00 -29.34 -20.94
CA ALA A 17 -22.89 -28.10 -21.70
C ALA A 17 -21.75 -27.21 -21.16
N LEU A 18 -21.54 -27.20 -19.83
CA LEU A 18 -20.38 -26.55 -19.22
C LEU A 18 -19.07 -27.24 -19.67
N GLN A 19 -19.01 -28.58 -19.63
CA GLN A 19 -17.83 -29.35 -20.03
C GLN A 19 -17.52 -29.25 -21.52
N THR A 20 -18.52 -29.22 -22.42
CA THR A 20 -18.27 -29.09 -23.87
C THR A 20 -17.92 -27.66 -24.30
N THR A 21 -18.21 -26.64 -23.49
CA THR A 21 -17.66 -25.29 -23.68
C THR A 21 -16.30 -25.07 -23.00
N THR A 22 -15.76 -26.06 -22.25
CA THR A 22 -14.49 -25.92 -21.48
C THR A 22 -13.18 -26.08 -22.26
N GLU A 23 -13.17 -25.88 -23.58
CA GLU A 23 -11.94 -25.39 -24.23
C GLU A 23 -11.89 -23.86 -24.21
N VAL A 24 -12.41 -23.23 -23.14
CA VAL A 24 -11.98 -21.88 -22.76
C VAL A 24 -10.50 -22.00 -22.41
N THR A 25 -9.64 -21.78 -23.42
CA THR A 25 -8.20 -21.68 -23.24
C THR A 25 -7.91 -20.58 -22.25
N TYR A 26 -7.72 -21.02 -21.02
CA TYR A 26 -7.41 -20.16 -19.91
C TYR A 26 -6.05 -19.53 -20.11
N GLU A 27 -6.01 -18.22 -20.31
CA GLU A 27 -4.73 -17.55 -20.39
C GLU A 27 -4.09 -17.56 -18.99
N LYS A 28 -3.03 -18.36 -18.81
CA LYS A 28 -2.28 -18.49 -17.55
C LYS A 28 -1.66 -17.17 -17.04
N GLY A 29 -1.86 -16.05 -17.73
CA GLY A 29 -1.30 -14.74 -17.39
C GLY A 29 0.22 -14.69 -17.63
N SER A 30 0.69 -15.25 -18.75
CA SER A 30 2.13 -15.35 -19.04
C SER A 30 2.85 -13.99 -19.02
N GLY A 31 2.19 -12.92 -19.46
CA GLY A 31 2.70 -11.55 -19.39
C GLY A 31 2.84 -11.05 -17.95
N THR A 32 1.81 -11.20 -17.12
CA THR A 32 1.87 -10.82 -15.70
C THR A 32 2.97 -11.57 -14.98
N ARG A 33 3.12 -12.88 -15.22
CA ARG A 33 4.22 -13.67 -14.68
C ARG A 33 5.59 -13.07 -15.01
N LYS A 34 5.84 -12.75 -16.28
CA LYS A 34 7.11 -12.15 -16.70
C LYS A 34 7.35 -10.81 -16.00
N VAL A 35 6.34 -9.95 -15.92
CA VAL A 35 6.45 -8.65 -15.23
C VAL A 35 6.75 -8.83 -13.75
N CYS A 36 6.07 -9.75 -13.05
CA CYS A 36 6.34 -10.02 -11.64
C CYS A 36 7.76 -10.55 -11.42
N LEU A 37 8.25 -11.44 -12.28
CA LEU A 37 9.61 -11.99 -12.17
C LEU A 37 10.69 -10.93 -12.47
N VAL A 38 10.51 -10.12 -13.51
CA VAL A 38 11.40 -8.99 -13.82
C VAL A 38 11.37 -7.96 -12.68
N GLY A 39 10.18 -7.64 -12.19
CA GLY A 39 9.99 -6.72 -11.08
C GLY A 39 10.60 -7.22 -9.77
N LEU A 40 10.55 -8.52 -9.49
CA LEU A 40 11.23 -9.14 -8.36
C LEU A 40 12.75 -9.05 -8.50
N GLY A 41 13.29 -9.30 -9.71
CA GLY A 41 14.70 -9.09 -10.01
C GLY A 41 15.14 -7.64 -9.81
N PHE A 42 14.34 -6.68 -10.27
CA PHE A 42 14.55 -5.25 -10.02
C PHE A 42 14.52 -4.92 -8.52
N SER A 43 13.57 -5.49 -7.78
CA SER A 43 13.45 -5.30 -6.32
C SER A 43 14.68 -5.80 -5.56
N VAL A 44 15.23 -6.96 -5.95
CA VAL A 44 16.49 -7.47 -5.39
C VAL A 44 17.64 -6.51 -5.69
N LEU A 45 17.76 -6.03 -6.92
CA LEU A 45 18.80 -5.07 -7.30
C LEU A 45 18.72 -3.79 -6.47
N VAL A 46 17.53 -3.19 -6.33
CA VAL A 46 17.30 -2.00 -5.51
C VAL A 46 17.67 -2.26 -4.05
N GLY A 47 17.25 -3.41 -3.50
CA GLY A 47 17.59 -3.81 -2.13
C GLY A 47 19.10 -3.94 -1.91
N VAL A 48 19.83 -4.56 -2.84
CA VAL A 48 21.30 -4.67 -2.80
C VAL A 48 21.95 -3.30 -2.89
N ILE A 49 21.50 -2.42 -3.79
CA ILE A 49 22.05 -1.06 -3.93
C ILE A 49 21.94 -0.28 -2.62
N PHE A 50 20.75 -0.25 -1.99
CA PHE A 50 20.57 0.46 -0.72
C PHE A 50 21.36 -0.17 0.42
N PHE A 51 21.45 -1.51 0.47
CA PHE A 51 22.27 -2.21 1.45
C PHE A 51 23.76 -1.87 1.31
N LEU A 52 24.29 -1.90 0.08
CA LEU A 52 25.69 -1.54 -0.19
C LEU A 52 25.95 -0.07 0.08
N LEU A 53 25.02 0.82 -0.28
CA LEU A 53 25.09 2.25 0.03
C LEU A 53 25.23 2.44 1.55
N GLY A 54 24.39 1.79 2.36
CA GLY A 54 24.50 1.84 3.83
C GLY A 54 25.75 1.19 4.42
N CYS A 55 26.43 0.32 3.68
CA CYS A 55 27.74 -0.23 4.09
C CYS A 55 28.91 0.72 3.74
N ILE A 56 28.79 1.46 2.62
CA ILE A 56 29.83 2.36 2.10
C ILE A 56 29.80 3.71 2.82
N VAL A 57 28.61 4.22 3.17
CA VAL A 57 28.46 5.49 3.90
C VAL A 57 29.33 5.45 5.17
N PRO A 58 30.36 6.31 5.28
CA PRO A 58 31.38 6.20 6.31
C PRO A 58 30.78 6.35 7.70
N HIS A 59 31.33 5.60 8.67
CA HIS A 59 30.88 5.67 10.05
C HIS A 59 31.24 7.01 10.73
N ARG A 60 32.22 7.73 10.18
CA ARG A 60 32.74 8.96 10.77
C ARG A 60 32.14 10.16 10.06
N PHE A 61 31.19 10.79 10.72
CA PHE A 61 30.83 12.16 10.49
C PHE A 61 32.04 13.02 10.88
N ASN A 62 32.98 13.25 9.96
CA ASN A 62 34.14 14.09 10.20
C ASN A 62 33.82 15.59 10.00
N GLY A 63 32.55 15.96 9.82
CA GLY A 63 32.07 17.33 9.88
C GLY A 63 32.31 18.19 8.64
N GLU A 64 33.34 17.91 7.81
CA GLU A 64 33.73 18.82 6.73
C GLU A 64 33.61 18.28 5.29
N ASP A 65 33.74 16.97 5.02
CA ASP A 65 34.02 16.53 3.64
C ASP A 65 32.86 15.89 2.83
N ASP A 66 31.76 15.46 3.45
CA ASP A 66 30.72 14.62 2.78
C ASP A 66 29.36 15.30 2.59
N VAL A 67 29.35 16.62 2.64
CA VAL A 67 28.11 17.37 2.64
C VAL A 67 27.63 17.69 1.23
N ILE A 68 26.38 17.34 0.92
CA ILE A 68 25.79 17.62 -0.39
C ILE A 68 24.78 18.76 -0.22
N ALA A 69 25.08 19.89 -0.86
CA ALA A 69 24.18 21.03 -0.91
C ALA A 69 22.99 20.70 -1.82
N PHE A 70 21.79 20.72 -1.26
CA PHE A 70 20.54 20.62 -2.01
C PHE A 70 19.75 21.93 -1.88
N SER A 71 19.01 22.29 -2.92
CA SER A 71 17.94 23.28 -2.71
C SER A 71 16.85 22.65 -1.81
N PRO A 72 16.11 23.46 -1.03
CA PRO A 72 15.03 22.94 -0.17
C PRO A 72 14.02 22.10 -0.95
N VAL A 73 13.70 22.51 -2.18
CA VAL A 73 12.80 21.77 -3.08
C VAL A 73 13.46 20.51 -3.60
N GLY A 74 14.74 20.56 -4.00
CA GLY A 74 15.47 19.41 -4.51
C GLY A 74 15.57 18.28 -3.50
N LEU A 75 15.79 18.61 -2.22
CA LEU A 75 15.80 17.66 -1.12
C LEU A 75 14.46 16.95 -0.95
N GLU A 76 13.36 17.70 -0.98
CA GLU A 76 12.02 17.12 -0.81
C GLU A 76 11.54 16.35 -2.05
N LEU A 77 12.02 16.70 -3.25
CA LEU A 77 11.78 15.90 -4.46
C LEU A 77 12.59 14.60 -4.44
N LEU A 78 13.80 14.61 -3.87
CA LEU A 78 14.61 13.40 -3.68
C LEU A 78 13.92 12.43 -2.73
N THR A 79 13.40 12.89 -1.59
CA THR A 79 12.65 12.04 -0.63
C THR A 79 11.39 11.46 -1.28
N LEU A 80 10.64 12.27 -2.03
CA LEU A 80 9.50 11.79 -2.83
C LEU A 80 9.91 10.72 -3.84
N GLY A 81 11.03 10.91 -4.55
CA GLY A 81 11.57 9.95 -5.49
C GLY A 81 11.92 8.61 -4.85
N ILE A 82 12.49 8.63 -3.64
CA ILE A 82 12.78 7.42 -2.85
C ILE A 82 11.46 6.72 -2.46
N ASP A 83 10.46 7.45 -1.98
CA ASP A 83 9.15 6.87 -1.64
C ASP A 83 8.43 6.23 -2.84
N PHE A 84 8.56 6.82 -4.03
CA PHE A 84 8.07 6.21 -5.28
C PHE A 84 8.83 4.93 -5.64
N ALA A 85 10.15 4.90 -5.48
CA ALA A 85 10.93 3.68 -5.70
C ALA A 85 10.52 2.57 -4.72
N VAL A 86 10.31 2.92 -3.44
CA VAL A 86 9.80 2.00 -2.42
C VAL A 86 8.41 1.49 -2.77
N LEU A 87 7.50 2.36 -3.24
CA LEU A 87 6.18 1.95 -3.71
C LEU A 87 6.29 0.88 -4.81
N ILE A 88 7.08 1.13 -5.85
CA ILE A 88 7.20 0.20 -6.99
C ILE A 88 7.64 -1.18 -6.51
N VAL A 89 8.71 -1.23 -5.70
CA VAL A 89 9.25 -2.47 -5.16
C VAL A 89 8.25 -3.19 -4.24
N THR A 90 7.62 -2.45 -3.33
CA THR A 90 6.68 -3.02 -2.35
C THR A 90 5.35 -3.47 -2.98
N GLU A 91 4.89 -2.83 -4.06
CA GLU A 91 3.71 -3.26 -4.81
C GLU A 91 3.98 -4.53 -5.62
N ILE A 92 5.15 -4.66 -6.25
CA ILE A 92 5.52 -5.87 -7.00
C ILE A 92 5.60 -7.08 -6.05
N ASN A 93 6.35 -6.96 -4.96
CA ASN A 93 6.46 -8.01 -3.95
C ASN A 93 5.10 -8.31 -3.31
N GLY A 94 4.30 -7.26 -3.09
CA GLY A 94 2.97 -7.35 -2.49
C GLY A 94 1.98 -8.07 -3.39
N TYR A 95 2.09 -7.88 -4.70
CA TYR A 95 1.29 -8.59 -5.69
C TYR A 95 1.62 -10.09 -5.69
N ILE A 96 2.90 -10.46 -5.71
CA ILE A 96 3.33 -11.87 -5.65
C ILE A 96 2.82 -12.54 -4.38
N HIS A 97 2.96 -11.88 -3.23
CA HIS A 97 2.48 -12.35 -1.94
C HIS A 97 0.96 -12.55 -1.95
N SER A 98 0.20 -11.55 -2.40
CA SER A 98 -1.27 -11.60 -2.48
C SER A 98 -1.76 -12.69 -3.44
N LEU A 99 -1.09 -12.87 -4.58
CA LEU A 99 -1.37 -13.93 -5.53
C LEU A 99 -1.12 -15.30 -4.91
N SER A 100 0.01 -15.49 -4.22
CA SER A 100 0.34 -16.74 -3.53
C SER A 100 -0.69 -17.08 -2.45
N LEU A 101 -1.06 -16.10 -1.62
CA LEU A 101 -2.09 -16.26 -0.60
C LEU A 101 -3.45 -16.66 -1.21
N ARG A 102 -3.85 -16.05 -2.34
CA ARG A 102 -5.10 -16.39 -3.02
C ARG A 102 -5.13 -17.87 -3.42
N TRP A 103 -4.05 -18.37 -4.01
CA TRP A 103 -3.99 -19.77 -4.44
C TRP A 103 -3.78 -20.74 -3.28
N ALA A 104 -3.08 -20.34 -2.21
CA ALA A 104 -3.02 -21.13 -0.98
C ALA A 104 -4.42 -21.31 -0.37
N LEU A 105 -5.20 -20.24 -0.27
CA LEU A 105 -6.60 -20.31 0.19
C LEU A 105 -7.49 -21.10 -0.77
N TYR A 106 -7.21 -21.03 -2.07
CA TYR A 106 -7.90 -21.85 -3.06
C TYR A 106 -7.67 -23.32 -2.75
N HIS A 107 -6.40 -23.76 -2.63
CA HIS A 107 -6.03 -25.15 -2.35
C HIS A 107 -6.66 -25.65 -1.03
N GLU A 108 -6.71 -24.81 0.00
CA GLU A 108 -7.38 -25.09 1.28
C GLU A 108 -8.93 -25.10 1.22
N GLY A 109 -9.55 -24.74 0.10
CA GLY A 109 -11.01 -24.63 -0.01
C GLY A 109 -11.61 -23.47 0.79
N ARG A 110 -10.79 -22.47 1.15
CA ARG A 110 -11.16 -21.31 1.98
C ARG A 110 -11.21 -19.99 1.19
N LEU A 111 -11.11 -20.06 -0.14
CA LEU A 111 -11.17 -18.89 -1.01
C LEU A 111 -12.62 -18.45 -1.24
N ASP A 112 -13.12 -17.57 -0.38
CA ASP A 112 -14.46 -17.00 -0.53
C ASP A 112 -14.50 -15.82 -1.51
N PHE A 113 -13.42 -15.04 -1.56
CA PHE A 113 -13.32 -13.77 -2.29
C PHE A 113 -12.11 -13.76 -3.20
N ASN A 114 -12.25 -13.19 -4.40
CA ASN A 114 -11.13 -13.01 -5.32
C ASN A 114 -10.01 -12.14 -4.71
N SER A 115 -10.41 -11.07 -4.02
CA SER A 115 -9.51 -10.14 -3.35
C SER A 115 -9.62 -10.29 -1.83
N SER A 116 -8.52 -10.67 -1.17
CA SER A 116 -8.44 -10.81 0.29
C SER A 116 -7.45 -9.79 0.87
N LEU A 117 -7.72 -9.30 2.08
CA LEU A 117 -6.77 -8.42 2.75
C LEU A 117 -5.58 -9.27 3.21
N ARG A 118 -4.42 -9.05 2.57
CA ARG A 118 -3.19 -9.82 2.83
C ARG A 118 -2.79 -9.86 4.31
N LEU A 119 -3.04 -8.77 5.04
CA LEU A 119 -2.63 -8.62 6.43
C LEU A 119 -3.53 -9.38 7.43
N LEU A 120 -4.79 -9.66 7.06
CA LEU A 120 -5.77 -10.27 7.95
C LEU A 120 -6.20 -11.68 7.53
N THR A 121 -5.68 -12.18 6.40
CA THR A 121 -6.07 -13.48 5.86
C THR A 121 -4.87 -14.41 5.87
N VAL A 122 -5.04 -15.59 6.48
CA VAL A 122 -3.95 -16.53 6.75
C VAL A 122 -4.28 -17.91 6.17
N ALA A 123 -3.33 -18.47 5.44
CA ALA A 123 -3.31 -19.87 5.03
C ALA A 123 -2.84 -20.75 6.21
N LYS A 124 -3.52 -21.88 6.45
CA LYS A 124 -3.19 -22.82 7.52
C LYS A 124 -2.13 -23.84 7.09
N GLU A 125 -2.17 -24.27 5.84
CA GLU A 125 -1.36 -25.38 5.34
C GLU A 125 -0.05 -24.90 4.71
N THR A 126 0.02 -23.63 4.33
CA THR A 126 1.19 -23.05 3.67
C THR A 126 1.90 -22.04 4.59
N PRO A 127 3.08 -22.36 5.15
CA PRO A 127 3.78 -21.47 6.08
C PRO A 127 4.20 -20.14 5.43
N ALA A 128 4.50 -20.14 4.12
CA ALA A 128 4.83 -18.92 3.36
C ALA A 128 3.69 -17.88 3.35
N ASN A 129 2.44 -18.33 3.50
CA ASN A 129 1.24 -17.49 3.59
C ASN A 129 0.61 -17.56 5.00
N GLY A 130 1.40 -17.98 5.99
CA GLY A 130 1.00 -18.10 7.38
C GLY A 130 0.97 -16.75 8.09
N LEU A 131 0.47 -16.75 9.34
CA LEU A 131 0.39 -15.55 10.17
C LEU A 131 1.76 -14.88 10.34
N LEU A 132 2.80 -15.66 10.61
CA LEU A 132 4.15 -15.14 10.82
C LEU A 132 4.71 -14.47 9.56
N ALA A 133 4.54 -15.08 8.39
CA ALA A 133 4.98 -14.50 7.13
C ALA A 133 4.23 -13.19 6.80
N ASN A 134 2.93 -13.14 7.07
CA ASN A 134 2.14 -11.91 6.92
C ASN A 134 2.58 -10.81 7.88
N ILE A 135 2.87 -11.14 9.14
CA ILE A 135 3.39 -10.18 10.13
C ILE A 135 4.78 -9.69 9.70
N ALA A 136 5.67 -10.58 9.28
CA ALA A 136 7.00 -10.22 8.77
C ALA A 136 6.90 -9.32 7.53
N TYR A 137 5.98 -9.61 6.61
CA TYR A 137 5.72 -8.78 5.45
C TYR A 137 5.23 -7.38 5.85
N PHE A 138 4.33 -7.28 6.84
CA PHE A 138 3.86 -5.98 7.35
C PHE A 138 4.96 -5.17 8.02
N ILE A 139 5.75 -5.81 8.88
CA ILE A 139 6.86 -5.15 9.59
C ILE A 139 7.86 -4.63 8.56
N THR A 140 8.32 -5.48 7.65
CA THR A 140 9.28 -5.07 6.60
C THR A 140 8.74 -3.95 5.73
N LEU A 141 7.44 -3.94 5.43
CA LEU A 141 6.79 -2.86 4.69
C LEU A 141 6.82 -1.52 5.46
N SER A 142 6.53 -1.56 6.76
CA SER A 142 6.64 -0.37 7.62
C SER A 142 8.09 0.09 7.76
N PHE A 143 9.04 -0.86 7.79
CA PHE A 143 10.47 -0.57 7.74
C PHE A 143 10.88 0.10 6.43
N CYS A 144 10.37 -0.32 5.27
CA CYS A 144 10.71 0.31 4.00
C CYS A 144 10.35 1.81 4.00
N TYR A 145 9.12 2.16 4.39
CA TYR A 145 8.70 3.57 4.44
C TYR A 145 9.35 4.35 5.59
N GLY A 146 9.51 3.75 6.77
CA GLY A 146 10.23 4.39 7.89
C GLY A 146 11.70 4.66 7.57
N ALA A 147 12.38 3.69 6.94
CA ALA A 147 13.77 3.82 6.53
C ALA A 147 13.96 4.83 5.40
N ALA A 148 13.04 4.88 4.43
CA ALA A 148 13.04 5.88 3.36
C ALA A 148 13.07 7.31 3.90
N SER A 149 12.29 7.60 4.95
CA SER A 149 12.24 8.93 5.58
C SER A 149 13.52 9.33 6.31
N VAL A 150 14.42 8.38 6.62
CA VAL A 150 15.71 8.67 7.28
C VAL A 150 16.91 8.41 6.36
N VAL A 151 16.71 8.06 5.08
CA VAL A 151 17.81 7.91 4.11
C VAL A 151 18.61 9.21 4.00
N VAL A 152 17.89 10.34 3.94
CA VAL A 152 18.48 11.66 3.87
C VAL A 152 18.16 12.41 5.16
N VAL A 153 19.20 12.85 5.86
CA VAL A 153 19.11 13.54 7.15
C VAL A 153 19.63 14.96 6.96
N ARG A 154 18.89 15.93 7.51
CA ARG A 154 19.26 17.34 7.42
C ARG A 154 20.34 17.66 8.44
N ASN A 155 21.16 18.65 8.14
CA ASN A 155 22.21 19.09 9.05
C ASN A 155 22.09 20.59 9.32
N THR A 156 21.25 20.97 10.29
CA THR A 156 21.18 22.36 10.74
C THR A 156 22.17 22.59 11.87
N TYR A 157 23.42 22.93 11.52
CA TYR A 157 24.35 23.42 12.52
C TYR A 157 23.85 24.75 13.07
N VAL A 158 23.61 24.81 14.38
CA VAL A 158 23.42 26.05 15.14
C VAL A 158 24.72 26.27 15.91
N ILE A 159 25.76 26.75 15.23
CA ILE A 159 26.90 27.34 15.93
C ILE A 159 26.59 28.84 16.01
N ARG A 160 26.59 29.38 17.23
CA ARG A 160 26.33 30.79 17.49
C ARG A 160 27.38 31.61 16.74
N ALA A 161 26.98 32.24 15.63
CA ALA A 161 27.86 32.99 14.73
C ALA A 161 28.68 34.07 15.45
N GLU A 162 28.20 34.54 16.61
CA GLU A 162 28.92 35.46 17.50
C GLU A 162 30.32 34.99 17.90
N ALA A 163 30.61 33.68 17.89
CA ALA A 163 31.92 33.14 18.25
C ALA A 163 32.92 33.07 17.08
N LEU A 164 32.48 33.17 15.82
CA LEU A 164 33.33 32.88 14.64
C LEU A 164 33.65 34.09 13.74
N GLY A 165 33.08 35.27 13.99
CA GLY A 165 33.43 36.49 13.26
C GLY A 165 33.24 36.37 11.74
N SER A 166 34.27 36.70 10.95
CA SER A 166 34.22 36.80 9.48
C SER A 166 33.96 35.50 8.72
N LEU A 167 33.82 34.36 9.39
CA LEU A 167 33.40 33.11 8.75
C LEU A 167 31.87 33.00 8.60
N ALA A 168 31.07 33.87 9.22
CA ALA A 168 29.61 33.80 9.19
C ALA A 168 29.03 33.75 7.75
N ASP A 169 29.61 34.49 6.81
CA ASP A 169 29.18 34.53 5.40
C ASP A 169 29.38 33.19 4.66
N GLU A 170 30.37 32.37 5.06
CA GLU A 170 30.53 31.02 4.50
C GLU A 170 29.48 30.04 5.07
N TRP A 171 29.03 30.24 6.31
CA TRP A 171 28.08 29.33 6.99
C TRP A 171 26.64 29.46 6.50
N GLU A 172 26.18 30.65 6.12
CA GLU A 172 24.84 30.86 5.57
C GLU A 172 24.58 29.96 4.36
N LYS A 173 25.64 29.76 3.55
CA LYS A 173 25.66 28.90 2.36
C LYS A 173 25.50 27.41 2.67
N HIS A 174 25.80 26.97 3.88
CA HIS A 174 25.80 25.57 4.34
C HIS A 174 24.53 25.18 5.15
N SER A 175 23.54 26.06 5.28
CA SER A 175 22.32 25.77 6.06
C SER A 175 21.34 24.78 5.40
N HIS A 176 21.59 24.39 4.14
CA HIS A 176 20.76 23.44 3.36
C HIS A 176 21.42 22.10 3.09
N ASP A 177 22.41 21.81 3.90
CA ASP A 177 23.27 20.67 3.74
C ASP A 177 22.59 19.40 4.24
N ALA A 178 22.53 18.40 3.37
CA ALA A 178 21.96 17.10 3.67
C ALA A 178 23.04 16.03 3.60
N ASN A 179 22.93 15.06 4.50
CA ASN A 179 23.81 13.90 4.55
C ASN A 179 22.99 12.63 4.39
N PHE A 180 23.60 11.63 3.76
CA PHE A 180 23.03 10.30 3.75
C PHE A 180 23.30 9.63 5.10
N SER A 181 22.26 9.17 5.76
CA SER A 181 22.48 8.37 6.95
C SER A 181 22.99 6.99 6.58
N ARG A 182 23.71 6.35 7.49
CA ARG A 182 24.08 4.95 7.33
C ARG A 182 22.89 4.03 7.61
N VAL A 183 22.16 4.32 8.68
CA VAL A 183 21.03 3.52 9.17
C VAL A 183 19.89 3.41 8.15
N GLY A 184 19.56 4.50 7.44
CA GLY A 184 18.44 4.54 6.51
C GLY A 184 18.59 3.58 5.32
N PRO A 185 19.58 3.78 4.43
CA PRO A 185 19.83 2.89 3.30
C PRO A 185 20.05 1.43 3.72
N LEU A 186 20.80 1.20 4.80
CA LEU A 186 21.08 -0.15 5.29
C LEU A 186 19.80 -0.88 5.68
N SER A 187 18.95 -0.22 6.48
CA SER A 187 17.68 -0.78 6.94
C SER A 187 16.68 -0.94 5.80
N LEU A 188 16.64 0.02 4.87
CA LEU A 188 15.80 -0.03 3.67
C LEU A 188 16.18 -1.21 2.77
N GLY A 189 17.47 -1.37 2.47
CA GLY A 189 17.99 -2.48 1.68
C GLY A 189 17.67 -3.83 2.31
N PHE A 190 17.91 -3.95 3.63
CA PHE A 190 17.60 -5.18 4.37
C PHE A 190 16.10 -5.52 4.35
N ALA A 191 15.23 -4.53 4.59
CA ALA A 191 13.78 -4.73 4.57
C ALA A 191 13.27 -5.17 3.18
N ILE A 192 13.76 -4.54 2.11
CA ILE A 192 13.43 -4.92 0.73
C ILE A 192 13.90 -6.34 0.43
N LEU A 193 15.12 -6.71 0.84
CA LEU A 193 15.66 -8.05 0.61
C LEU A 193 14.87 -9.13 1.35
N ILE A 194 14.40 -8.87 2.57
CA ILE A 194 13.49 -9.78 3.28
C ILE A 194 12.17 -9.92 2.52
N GLN A 195 11.57 -8.83 2.03
CA GLN A 195 10.34 -8.92 1.22
C GLN A 195 10.56 -9.75 -0.05
N CYS A 196 11.70 -9.57 -0.73
CA CYS A 196 12.06 -10.37 -1.89
C CYS A 196 12.20 -11.86 -1.52
N ALA A 197 12.86 -12.17 -0.41
CA ALA A 197 13.00 -13.54 0.09
C ALA A 197 11.62 -14.18 0.40
N LEU A 198 10.71 -13.43 1.03
CA LEU A 198 9.34 -13.88 1.28
C LEU A 198 8.58 -14.12 -0.04
N SER A 199 8.71 -13.23 -1.02
CA SER A 199 8.11 -13.40 -2.34
C SER A 199 8.68 -14.62 -3.08
N ILE A 200 10.00 -14.86 -3.02
CA ILE A 200 10.63 -16.07 -3.60
C ILE A 200 10.10 -17.33 -2.90
N TRP A 201 10.01 -17.31 -1.57
CA TRP A 201 9.47 -18.42 -0.80
C TRP A 201 8.01 -18.72 -1.18
N CYS A 202 7.20 -17.68 -1.37
CA CYS A 202 5.83 -17.77 -1.87
C CYS A 202 5.74 -18.39 -3.27
N LEU A 203 6.69 -18.07 -4.16
CA LEU A 203 6.76 -18.63 -5.52
C LEU A 203 7.18 -20.10 -5.53
N GLN A 204 8.06 -20.49 -4.61
CA GLN A 204 8.53 -21.87 -4.49
C GLN A 204 7.50 -22.79 -3.82
N SER A 205 6.71 -22.23 -2.89
CA SER A 205 5.79 -23.02 -2.06
C SER A 205 4.42 -23.28 -2.70
N GLN A 206 4.07 -22.62 -3.80
CA GLN A 206 2.71 -22.65 -4.35
C GLN A 206 2.68 -22.87 -5.87
N THR A 207 1.70 -23.66 -6.32
CA THR A 207 1.37 -23.78 -7.73
C THR A 207 0.27 -22.80 -8.07
N PHE A 208 0.56 -21.93 -9.06
CA PHE A 208 -0.37 -20.90 -9.52
C PHE A 208 -1.20 -21.46 -10.67
N ALA A 209 -2.52 -21.53 -10.51
CA ALA A 209 -3.40 -21.79 -11.64
C ALA A 209 -3.34 -20.62 -12.64
N SER A 210 -3.37 -19.37 -12.17
CA SER A 210 -3.10 -18.18 -12.98
C SER A 210 -2.33 -17.09 -12.25
N TRP A 211 -1.69 -16.26 -13.06
CA TRP A 211 -1.05 -15.02 -12.66
C TRP A 211 -1.93 -13.79 -12.88
N ASP A 212 -3.17 -13.96 -13.32
CA ASP A 212 -4.12 -12.86 -13.47
C ASP A 212 -4.82 -12.54 -12.14
N SER A 213 -5.17 -11.27 -11.94
CA SER A 213 -5.96 -10.81 -10.80
C SER A 213 -7.46 -10.66 -11.10
N SER A 214 -7.87 -10.97 -12.34
CA SER A 214 -9.27 -10.93 -12.76
C SER A 214 -10.14 -11.93 -11.98
N PRO A 215 -11.28 -11.50 -11.43
CA PRO A 215 -12.20 -12.39 -10.70
C PRO A 215 -12.79 -13.47 -11.60
N LEU A 216 -12.91 -13.20 -12.90
CA LEU A 216 -13.42 -14.13 -13.90
C LEU A 216 -12.45 -15.29 -14.14
N THR A 217 -11.17 -14.97 -14.23
CA THR A 217 -10.07 -15.93 -14.37
C THR A 217 -9.96 -16.78 -13.10
N THR A 218 -10.16 -16.20 -11.92
CA THR A 218 -10.25 -16.96 -10.66
C THR A 218 -11.51 -17.83 -10.62
N LEU A 219 -12.67 -17.32 -11.08
CA LEU A 219 -13.94 -18.06 -11.13
C LEU A 219 -13.86 -19.28 -12.06
N ALA A 220 -13.22 -19.15 -13.23
CA ALA A 220 -13.03 -20.27 -14.15
C ALA A 220 -12.17 -21.38 -13.52
N ALA A 221 -11.08 -21.02 -12.84
CA ALA A 221 -10.27 -21.97 -12.08
C ALA A 221 -11.04 -22.59 -10.90
N PHE A 222 -11.93 -21.81 -10.26
CA PHE A 222 -12.84 -22.31 -9.24
C PHE A 222 -13.87 -23.29 -9.80
N GLY A 223 -14.34 -23.03 -11.03
CA GLY A 223 -15.17 -23.86 -11.91
C GLY A 223 -14.74 -25.32 -11.91
N LEU A 224 -13.49 -25.55 -12.29
CA LEU A 224 -12.90 -26.88 -12.49
C LEU A 224 -12.84 -27.76 -11.24
N ARG A 225 -12.84 -27.16 -10.03
CA ARG A 225 -12.81 -27.91 -8.76
C ARG A 225 -14.19 -28.10 -8.13
N GLY A 226 -15.22 -27.42 -8.65
CA GLY A 226 -16.55 -27.42 -8.04
C GLY A 226 -17.26 -28.76 -8.05
N ASP A 227 -16.96 -29.61 -9.04
CA ASP A 227 -17.60 -30.92 -9.16
C ASP A 227 -17.28 -31.84 -7.97
N GLU A 228 -16.16 -31.63 -7.26
CA GLU A 228 -15.82 -32.39 -6.04
C GLU A 228 -16.43 -31.80 -4.75
N LEU A 229 -16.49 -30.47 -4.62
CA LEU A 229 -16.93 -29.80 -3.39
C LEU A 229 -18.46 -29.66 -3.29
N ILE A 230 -19.16 -29.53 -4.42
CA ILE A 230 -20.63 -29.48 -4.44
C ILE A 230 -21.25 -30.83 -4.05
N ALA A 231 -20.53 -31.94 -4.26
CA ALA A 231 -20.92 -33.25 -3.76
C ALA A 231 -20.90 -33.36 -2.21
N GLN A 232 -20.14 -32.49 -1.51
CA GLN A 232 -20.04 -32.52 -0.04
C GLN A 232 -20.94 -31.49 0.67
N SER A 233 -21.37 -30.42 0.00
CA SER A 233 -22.21 -29.35 0.58
C SER A 233 -23.71 -29.59 0.36
N GLY A 234 -24.20 -30.81 0.66
CA GLY A 234 -25.61 -31.20 0.55
C GLY A 234 -26.57 -30.58 1.56
N THR A 235 -26.20 -29.48 2.22
CA THR A 235 -27.01 -28.86 3.27
C THR A 235 -27.58 -27.53 2.78
N SER A 236 -28.77 -27.65 2.17
CA SER A 236 -29.91 -26.71 2.25
C SER A 236 -29.61 -25.31 2.79
N GLU A 237 -29.71 -24.27 1.97
CA GLU A 237 -30.29 -22.99 2.42
C GLU A 237 -30.75 -22.05 1.29
N ALA A 238 -32.00 -21.60 1.46
CA ALA A 238 -32.66 -20.39 0.96
C ALA A 238 -32.54 -20.00 -0.53
N ARG A 239 -33.62 -20.24 -1.27
CA ARG A 239 -33.94 -19.54 -2.52
C ARG A 239 -33.74 -18.03 -2.35
N PRO A 240 -32.99 -17.34 -3.24
CA PRO A 240 -32.81 -15.91 -3.16
C PRO A 240 -34.17 -15.21 -3.33
N SER A 241 -34.56 -14.42 -2.32
CA SER A 241 -35.77 -13.61 -2.37
C SER A 241 -35.62 -12.53 -3.45
N ARG A 242 -36.52 -12.53 -4.43
CA ARG A 242 -36.68 -11.48 -5.44
C ARG A 242 -37.05 -10.15 -4.76
N SER A 243 -36.06 -9.36 -4.34
CA SER A 243 -36.07 -7.88 -4.35
C SER A 243 -34.84 -7.32 -3.61
N ASP A 244 -33.63 -7.58 -4.09
CA ASP A 244 -32.45 -7.01 -3.44
C ASP A 244 -32.23 -5.57 -3.87
N LYS A 245 -32.72 -4.66 -3.04
CA LYS A 245 -32.30 -3.25 -3.00
C LYS A 245 -30.77 -3.23 -2.99
N ARG A 246 -30.16 -2.76 -4.09
CA ARG A 246 -28.70 -2.77 -4.31
C ARG A 246 -27.96 -2.20 -3.10
N ARG A 247 -27.29 -3.07 -2.33
CA ARG A 247 -26.52 -2.71 -1.14
C ARG A 247 -25.16 -2.15 -1.55
N SER A 248 -24.68 -1.12 -0.87
CA SER A 248 -23.32 -0.59 -1.06
C SER A 248 -22.27 -1.55 -0.48
N PRO A 249 -20.99 -1.46 -0.89
CA PRO A 249 -19.90 -2.25 -0.29
C PRO A 249 -19.90 -2.18 1.24
N TYR A 250 -20.15 -0.98 1.80
CA TYR A 250 -20.28 -0.75 3.23
C TYR A 250 -21.33 -1.65 3.91
N ALA A 251 -22.52 -1.78 3.30
CA ALA A 251 -23.62 -2.55 3.86
C ALA A 251 -23.44 -4.07 3.63
N SER A 252 -22.68 -4.46 2.61
CA SER A 252 -22.48 -5.85 2.23
C SER A 252 -21.33 -6.52 2.99
N HIS A 253 -20.28 -5.79 3.38
CA HIS A 253 -19.05 -6.41 3.90
C HIS A 253 -18.54 -5.81 5.22
N PRO A 254 -18.37 -6.62 6.30
CA PRO A 254 -17.80 -6.14 7.56
C PRO A 254 -16.35 -5.69 7.43
N ARG A 255 -15.57 -6.30 6.52
CA ARG A 255 -14.17 -5.91 6.26
C ARG A 255 -14.03 -4.49 5.71
N VAL A 256 -14.98 -4.04 4.89
CA VAL A 256 -15.03 -2.65 4.40
C VAL A 256 -15.28 -1.69 5.55
N ARG A 257 -16.19 -2.03 6.47
CA ARG A 257 -16.45 -1.23 7.68
C ARG A 257 -15.22 -1.12 8.58
N LEU A 258 -14.50 -2.23 8.76
CA LEU A 258 -13.23 -2.24 9.50
C LEU A 258 -12.18 -1.35 8.81
N ALA A 259 -12.03 -1.47 7.49
CA ALA A 259 -11.07 -0.65 6.73
C ALA A 259 -11.38 0.86 6.86
N LEU A 260 -12.66 1.25 6.76
CA LEU A 260 -13.07 2.64 7.00
C LEU A 260 -12.80 3.07 8.44
N ALA A 261 -13.10 2.22 9.43
CA ALA A 261 -12.83 2.54 10.82
C ALA A 261 -11.33 2.79 11.05
N ILE A 262 -10.46 1.96 10.48
CA ILE A 262 -8.99 2.14 10.55
C ILE A 262 -8.59 3.49 9.94
N VAL A 263 -9.02 3.78 8.70
CA VAL A 263 -8.68 5.03 8.01
C VAL A 263 -9.16 6.26 8.78
N THR A 264 -10.35 6.19 9.39
CA THR A 264 -10.91 7.26 10.23
C THR A 264 -10.16 7.41 11.55
N VAL A 265 -9.76 6.32 12.21
CA VAL A 265 -8.97 6.40 13.45
C VAL A 265 -7.62 7.07 13.19
N VAL A 266 -6.93 6.73 12.08
CA VAL A 266 -5.68 7.39 11.68
C VAL A 266 -5.90 8.88 11.42
N PHE A 267 -7.01 9.24 10.76
CA PHE A 267 -7.37 10.64 10.54
C PHE A 267 -7.55 11.40 11.86
N LEU A 268 -8.28 10.82 12.82
CA LEU A 268 -8.50 11.44 14.13
C LEU A 268 -7.17 11.59 14.90
N ALA A 269 -6.26 10.63 14.78
CA ALA A 269 -4.93 10.73 15.37
C ALA A 269 -4.14 11.91 14.76
N PHE A 270 -4.19 12.09 13.44
CA PHE A 270 -3.57 13.24 12.77
C PHE A 270 -4.22 14.57 13.15
N MET A 271 -5.54 14.63 13.27
CA MET A 271 -6.25 15.82 13.78
C MET A 271 -5.79 16.19 15.18
N VAL A 272 -5.69 15.23 16.10
CA VAL A 272 -5.18 15.48 17.47
C VAL A 272 -3.74 15.97 17.43
N TRP A 273 -2.89 15.33 16.62
CA TRP A 273 -1.49 15.72 16.50
C TRP A 273 -1.33 17.14 15.95
N THR A 274 -2.06 17.50 14.88
CA THR A 274 -2.12 18.86 14.34
C THR A 274 -2.63 19.87 15.35
N ALA A 275 -3.71 19.54 16.08
CA ALA A 275 -4.30 20.42 17.10
C ALA A 275 -3.36 20.69 18.27
N LEU A 276 -2.43 19.77 18.57
CA LEU A 276 -1.38 19.98 19.57
C LEU A 276 -0.20 20.78 19.03
N LEU A 277 0.28 20.47 17.82
CA LEU A 277 1.46 21.11 17.26
C LEU A 277 1.24 22.55 16.81
N ILE A 278 0.09 22.89 16.21
CA ILE A 278 -0.14 24.25 15.68
C ILE A 278 -0.11 25.31 16.80
N PRO A 279 -0.87 25.20 17.90
CA PRO A 279 -0.84 26.22 18.95
C PRO A 279 0.53 26.32 19.62
N TYR A 280 1.23 25.20 19.80
CA TYR A 280 2.58 25.19 20.34
C TYR A 280 3.58 25.84 19.38
N GLY A 281 3.48 25.56 18.08
CA GLY A 281 4.29 26.17 17.03
C GLY A 281 4.09 27.68 16.96
N ILE A 282 2.84 28.16 16.90
CA ILE A 282 2.50 29.60 16.88
C ILE A 282 3.00 30.30 18.14
N ARG A 283 2.86 29.68 19.32
CA ARG A 283 3.32 30.27 20.58
C ARG A 283 4.83 30.49 20.61
N ASN A 284 5.61 29.55 20.07
CA ASN A 284 7.06 29.61 20.10
C ASN A 284 7.66 30.36 18.91
N GLN A 285 6.99 30.33 17.76
CA GLN A 285 7.44 30.91 16.49
C GLN A 285 6.26 31.64 15.82
N PRO A 286 5.81 32.79 16.34
CA PRO A 286 4.60 33.48 15.88
C PRO A 286 4.72 34.01 14.44
N ARG A 287 5.95 34.22 13.96
CA ARG A 287 6.25 34.60 12.56
C ARG A 287 6.62 33.40 11.68
N GLY A 288 6.45 32.17 12.15
CA GLY A 288 6.93 31.02 11.42
C GLY A 288 6.20 30.80 10.09
N SER A 289 6.93 30.35 9.08
CA SER A 289 6.44 30.19 7.72
C SER A 289 5.47 29.02 7.58
N TRP A 290 4.46 29.24 6.72
CA TRP A 290 3.53 28.25 6.21
C TRP A 290 3.85 27.90 4.75
N ALA A 291 5.13 27.98 4.36
CA ALA A 291 5.55 27.49 3.06
C ALA A 291 5.28 25.99 2.95
N PHE A 292 4.83 25.57 1.77
CA PHE A 292 4.57 24.15 1.48
C PHE A 292 5.85 23.32 1.66
N PHE A 293 6.94 23.77 1.03
CA PHE A 293 8.27 23.23 1.24
C PHE A 293 8.89 23.88 2.49
N PRO A 294 9.41 23.08 3.44
CA PRO A 294 10.09 23.60 4.61
C PRO A 294 11.29 24.47 4.24
N THR A 295 11.27 25.71 4.72
CA THR A 295 12.41 26.63 4.70
C THR A 295 13.44 26.26 5.77
N SER A 296 14.67 26.76 5.62
CA SER A 296 15.73 26.62 6.64
C SER A 296 15.26 27.12 8.00
N THR A 297 15.88 26.61 9.08
CA THR A 297 15.64 27.06 10.46
C THR A 297 16.70 28.02 10.97
N ASN A 298 17.66 28.41 10.12
CA ASN A 298 18.88 29.10 10.52
C ASN A 298 18.91 30.59 10.12
N GLY A 299 17.82 31.15 9.58
CA GLY A 299 17.75 32.59 9.39
C GLY A 299 17.59 33.28 10.75
N ASP A 300 18.66 33.93 11.23
CA ASP A 300 18.61 34.93 12.32
C ASP A 300 18.02 36.27 11.83
N ASP A 301 17.87 36.42 10.51
CA ASP A 301 17.29 37.61 9.91
C ASP A 301 15.76 37.62 10.07
N ASP A 302 15.27 38.72 10.63
CA ASP A 302 13.85 39.06 10.75
C ASP A 302 13.09 39.05 9.39
N GLU A 303 13.81 38.92 8.27
CA GLU A 303 13.31 38.99 6.91
C GLU A 303 12.80 37.65 6.34
N ASP A 304 13.34 36.51 6.75
CA ASP A 304 12.93 35.19 6.21
C ASP A 304 12.31 34.27 7.28
N PRO A 305 10.98 34.07 7.28
CA PRO A 305 10.32 33.29 8.31
C PRO A 305 10.73 31.81 8.23
N ASN A 306 11.40 31.33 9.28
CA ASN A 306 11.71 29.91 9.46
C ASN A 306 10.42 29.07 9.58
N THR A 307 10.42 27.84 9.07
CA THR A 307 9.25 26.95 9.19
C THR A 307 8.99 26.60 10.65
N MET A 308 7.72 26.65 11.08
CA MET A 308 7.35 26.35 12.46
C MET A 308 7.72 24.91 12.86
N THR A 309 8.82 24.76 13.62
CA THR A 309 9.46 23.47 13.87
C THR A 309 9.67 23.24 15.36
N ILE A 310 9.36 22.02 15.80
CA ILE A 310 9.47 21.57 17.18
C ILE A 310 10.48 20.44 17.22
N PHE A 311 11.59 20.66 17.95
CA PHE A 311 12.65 19.68 18.06
C PHE A 311 12.50 18.81 19.30
N LEU A 312 12.47 17.50 19.09
CA LEU A 312 12.50 16.49 20.14
C LEU A 312 13.95 16.10 20.43
N LYS A 313 14.51 16.72 21.48
CA LYS A 313 15.92 16.57 21.86
C LYS A 313 16.23 15.28 22.65
N PHE A 314 15.26 14.41 22.90
CA PHE A 314 15.47 13.17 23.68
C PHE A 314 16.48 12.19 23.05
N PHE A 315 16.74 12.31 21.75
CA PHE A 315 17.71 11.48 21.00
C PHE A 315 19.09 12.14 20.85
N LYS A 316 19.31 13.28 21.49
CA LYS A 316 20.55 14.03 21.41
C LYS A 316 21.51 13.50 22.47
N VAL A 317 22.72 13.09 22.07
CA VAL A 317 23.78 12.77 23.03
C VAL A 317 24.51 14.07 23.34
N HIS A 318 24.48 14.50 24.59
CA HIS A 318 25.29 15.64 25.00
C HIS A 318 26.75 15.19 25.04
N ASN A 319 27.59 15.85 24.24
CA ASN A 319 28.95 15.41 24.05
C ASN A 319 29.89 16.16 25.01
N GLU A 320 29.92 15.74 26.28
CA GLU A 320 30.83 16.30 27.31
C GLU A 320 32.32 16.09 26.95
N VAL A 321 32.63 15.13 26.07
CA VAL A 321 34.01 14.65 25.83
C VAL A 321 34.87 15.61 25.00
N TYR A 322 34.28 16.49 24.19
CA TYR A 322 35.05 17.48 23.40
C TYR A 322 35.45 18.74 24.18
N GLU A 323 34.98 18.88 25.43
CA GLU A 323 35.32 20.01 26.30
C GLU A 323 36.83 20.03 26.66
N ASN A 324 37.54 18.90 26.53
CA ASN A 324 38.88 18.72 27.10
C ASN A 324 40.08 18.97 26.17
N ARG A 325 39.91 19.38 24.90
CA ARG A 325 41.06 19.61 23.97
C ARG A 325 41.30 21.03 23.48
N GLY A 326 40.48 22.01 23.89
CA GLY A 326 40.68 23.41 23.51
C GLY A 326 39.58 24.39 23.94
N GLY A 327 38.63 23.97 24.79
CA GLY A 327 37.55 24.85 25.26
C GLY A 327 36.44 25.16 24.24
N THR A 328 36.55 24.68 23.00
CA THR A 328 35.46 24.73 22.02
C THR A 328 34.58 23.50 22.16
N LEU A 329 33.36 23.67 22.69
CA LEU A 329 32.34 22.61 22.68
C LEU A 329 32.15 22.11 21.25
N GLY A 330 32.39 20.81 21.02
CA GLY A 330 32.02 20.18 19.76
C GLY A 330 30.50 20.23 19.58
N PRO A 331 29.99 20.33 18.34
CA PRO A 331 28.55 20.34 18.11
C PRO A 331 27.96 19.03 18.63
N ASP A 332 26.90 19.15 19.42
CA ASP A 332 26.12 17.97 19.78
C ASP A 332 25.59 17.31 18.51
N TYR A 333 25.58 15.97 18.46
CA TYR A 333 25.06 15.23 17.30
C TYR A 333 24.19 14.03 17.72
N VAL A 334 23.33 13.59 16.81
CA VAL A 334 22.58 12.35 16.93
C VAL A 334 23.50 11.20 16.56
N SER A 335 23.85 10.35 17.53
CA SER A 335 24.62 9.14 17.26
C SER A 335 23.84 8.17 16.36
N GLU A 336 24.55 7.32 15.61
CA GLU A 336 23.92 6.30 14.76
C GLU A 336 23.01 5.34 15.56
N SER A 337 23.34 5.05 16.82
CA SER A 337 22.48 4.26 17.71
C SER A 337 21.14 4.97 18.00
N ASN A 338 21.20 6.29 18.21
CA ASN A 338 20.01 7.09 18.45
C ASN A 338 19.21 7.25 17.16
N LEU A 339 19.87 7.34 16.01
CA LEU A 339 19.21 7.34 14.71
C LEU A 339 18.45 6.04 14.45
N PHE A 340 18.99 4.89 14.86
CA PHE A 340 18.24 3.62 14.83
C PHE A 340 17.02 3.65 15.76
N GLY A 341 17.15 4.25 16.95
CA GLY A 341 16.01 4.49 17.85
C GLY A 341 14.92 5.36 17.21
N ILE A 342 15.32 6.44 16.52
CA ILE A 342 14.41 7.30 15.75
C ILE A 342 13.76 6.50 14.62
N LEU A 343 14.52 5.69 13.88
CA LEU A 343 13.98 4.82 12.84
C LEU A 343 12.88 3.90 13.40
N LEU A 344 13.09 3.26 14.55
CA LEU A 344 12.06 2.41 15.17
C LEU A 344 10.77 3.18 15.47
N LEU A 345 10.89 4.43 15.93
CA LEU A 345 9.74 5.31 16.12
C LEU A 345 9.05 5.61 14.78
N TYR A 346 9.80 5.90 13.72
CA TYR A 346 9.25 6.12 12.38
C TYR A 346 8.52 4.88 11.87
N VAL A 347 9.07 3.67 12.09
CA VAL A 347 8.41 2.41 11.71
C VAL A 347 7.06 2.27 12.42
N VAL A 348 6.99 2.55 13.72
CA VAL A 348 5.74 2.48 14.47
C VAL A 348 4.73 3.48 13.92
N LEU A 349 5.12 4.73 13.72
CA LEU A 349 4.21 5.77 13.24
C LEU A 349 3.80 5.52 11.77
N GLN A 350 4.73 5.14 10.89
CA GLN A 350 4.43 4.79 9.50
C GLN A 350 3.58 3.54 9.37
N SER A 351 3.61 2.62 10.34
CA SER A 351 2.72 1.46 10.33
C SER A 351 1.24 1.86 10.35
N LEU A 352 0.90 3.00 10.98
CA LEU A 352 -0.46 3.57 11.01
C LEU A 352 -0.90 4.08 9.63
N VAL A 353 -0.01 4.78 8.93
CA VAL A 353 -0.24 5.24 7.55
C VAL A 353 -0.38 4.04 6.61
N THR A 354 0.55 3.10 6.73
CA THR A 354 0.63 1.87 5.95
C THR A 354 -0.64 1.04 6.09
N ILE A 355 -1.12 0.81 7.33
CA ILE A 355 -2.33 0.01 7.56
C ILE A 355 -3.58 0.70 7.00
N GLY A 356 -3.68 2.03 7.10
CA GLY A 356 -4.79 2.79 6.51
C GLY A 356 -4.84 2.65 4.98
N LEU A 357 -3.71 2.89 4.32
CA LEU A 357 -3.58 2.79 2.86
C LEU A 357 -3.88 1.38 2.33
N HIS A 358 -3.28 0.35 2.94
CA HIS A 358 -3.50 -1.04 2.50
C HIS A 358 -4.88 -1.58 2.89
N SER A 359 -5.54 -1.01 3.90
CA SER A 359 -6.94 -1.33 4.20
C SER A 359 -7.88 -0.79 3.13
N ALA A 360 -7.63 0.42 2.61
CA ALA A 360 -8.41 1.00 1.50
C ALA A 360 -8.19 0.25 0.17
N GLU A 361 -7.02 -0.36 -0.03
CA GLU A 361 -6.72 -1.20 -1.19
C GLU A 361 -7.73 -2.32 -1.39
N LEU A 362 -8.17 -2.97 -0.30
CA LEU A 362 -9.22 -3.97 -0.37
C LEU A 362 -10.51 -3.42 -1.00
N GLN A 363 -10.93 -2.21 -0.60
CA GLN A 363 -12.16 -1.60 -1.08
C GLN A 363 -12.09 -1.32 -2.58
N VAL A 364 -10.95 -0.80 -3.03
CA VAL A 364 -10.67 -0.53 -4.45
C VAL A 364 -10.66 -1.82 -5.26
N LEU A 365 -10.00 -2.87 -4.76
CA LEU A 365 -9.95 -4.17 -5.42
C LEU A 365 -11.35 -4.80 -5.52
N MET A 366 -12.18 -4.70 -4.47
CA MET A 366 -13.56 -5.18 -4.50
C MET A 366 -14.42 -4.45 -5.53
N LEU A 367 -14.29 -3.12 -5.63
CA LEU A 367 -14.99 -2.34 -6.66
C LEU A 367 -14.52 -2.68 -8.07
N ARG A 368 -13.21 -2.90 -8.25
CA ARG A 368 -12.63 -3.33 -9.54
C ARG A 368 -13.14 -4.70 -9.93
N ASP A 369 -13.20 -5.63 -8.99
CA ASP A 369 -13.69 -6.98 -9.24
C ASP A 369 -15.19 -6.95 -9.61
N GLU A 370 -15.99 -6.14 -8.90
CA GLU A 370 -17.40 -5.91 -9.24
C GLU A 370 -17.57 -5.23 -10.60
N ALA A 371 -16.76 -4.24 -10.94
CA ALA A 371 -16.81 -3.59 -12.24
C ALA A 371 -16.45 -4.56 -13.38
N THR A 372 -15.48 -5.45 -13.16
CA THR A 372 -15.11 -6.51 -14.10
C THR A 372 -16.26 -7.50 -14.28
N TRP A 373 -16.90 -7.91 -13.19
CA TRP A 373 -18.09 -8.76 -13.20
C TRP A 373 -19.22 -8.10 -14.00
N GLN A 374 -19.57 -6.84 -13.71
CA GLN A 374 -20.64 -6.16 -14.43
C GLN A 374 -20.36 -6.05 -15.94
N LYS A 375 -19.10 -5.83 -16.34
CA LYS A 375 -18.71 -5.77 -17.76
C LYS A 375 -18.86 -7.10 -18.51
N SER A 376 -18.72 -8.24 -17.84
CA SER A 376 -18.89 -9.56 -18.49
C SER A 376 -20.33 -9.82 -18.96
N SER A 377 -21.32 -9.11 -18.40
CA SER A 377 -22.69 -9.17 -18.94
C SER A 377 -22.86 -8.45 -20.26
N ALA A 378 -22.19 -7.31 -20.44
CA ALA A 378 -22.40 -6.43 -21.58
C ALA A 378 -21.73 -6.95 -22.87
N CYS A 379 -20.62 -7.68 -22.77
CA CYS A 379 -19.82 -8.08 -23.93
C CYS A 379 -20.16 -9.47 -24.51
N GLY A 380 -21.11 -10.20 -23.96
CA GLY A 380 -21.36 -11.60 -24.38
C GLY A 380 -20.17 -12.53 -24.07
N SER A 381 -20.33 -13.84 -24.30
CA SER A 381 -19.33 -14.86 -23.95
C SER A 381 -18.03 -14.80 -24.77
N THR A 382 -17.93 -13.92 -25.77
CA THR A 382 -16.88 -13.95 -26.79
C THR A 382 -15.73 -12.96 -26.55
N SER A 383 -15.81 -12.06 -25.56
CA SER A 383 -14.73 -11.12 -25.24
C SER A 383 -14.32 -11.17 -23.78
N TRP A 384 -13.82 -12.33 -23.36
CA TRP A 384 -13.03 -12.46 -22.12
C TRP A 384 -11.58 -12.02 -22.35
N SER A 385 -11.33 -11.10 -23.29
CA SER A 385 -9.99 -10.66 -23.63
C SER A 385 -9.32 -10.09 -22.38
N SER A 386 -8.25 -10.78 -21.95
CA SER A 386 -7.59 -10.51 -20.69
C SER A 386 -7.03 -9.08 -20.75
N LEU A 387 -7.62 -8.18 -19.97
CA LEU A 387 -6.92 -6.94 -19.66
C LEU A 387 -5.70 -7.35 -18.86
N SER A 388 -4.51 -7.21 -19.46
CA SER A 388 -3.24 -7.49 -18.78
C SER A 388 -3.29 -7.02 -17.32
N SER A 389 -3.13 -7.95 -16.37
CA SER A 389 -3.31 -7.68 -14.94
C SER A 389 -2.39 -6.56 -14.42
N VAL A 390 -1.36 -6.21 -15.18
CA VAL A 390 -0.38 -5.17 -14.86
C VAL A 390 -0.92 -3.78 -15.18
N MET A 391 -1.64 -3.62 -16.31
CA MET A 391 -2.16 -2.31 -16.73
C MET A 391 -3.60 -2.07 -16.27
N ALA A 392 -4.36 -3.13 -15.97
CA ALA A 392 -5.72 -3.00 -15.46
C ALA A 392 -5.83 -2.12 -14.19
N PRO A 393 -4.90 -2.20 -13.21
CA PRO A 393 -4.85 -1.29 -12.07
C PRO A 393 -4.76 0.19 -12.45
N LEU A 394 -3.97 0.56 -13.46
CA LEU A 394 -3.79 1.95 -13.88
C LEU A 394 -4.99 2.49 -14.68
N ARG A 395 -5.75 1.60 -15.33
CA ARG A 395 -6.95 1.97 -16.10
C ARG A 395 -8.20 2.14 -15.24
N SER A 396 -8.18 1.68 -13.99
CA SER A 396 -9.27 1.88 -13.04
C SER A 396 -9.03 3.16 -12.24
N PRO A 397 -9.84 4.22 -12.40
CA PRO A 397 -9.58 5.50 -11.75
C PRO A 397 -9.43 5.41 -10.22
N PRO A 398 -10.26 4.64 -9.47
CA PRO A 398 -10.06 4.49 -8.02
C PRO A 398 -8.71 3.86 -7.66
N ASN A 399 -8.22 2.95 -8.49
CA ASN A 399 -6.95 2.28 -8.23
C ASN A 399 -5.75 3.15 -8.60
N ALA A 400 -5.81 3.89 -9.70
CA ALA A 400 -4.81 4.89 -10.04
C ALA A 400 -4.70 5.97 -8.95
N VAL A 401 -5.85 6.45 -8.44
CA VAL A 401 -5.91 7.42 -7.33
C VAL A 401 -5.28 6.85 -6.06
N LEU A 402 -5.60 5.60 -5.69
CA LEU A 402 -4.99 4.96 -4.53
C LEU A 402 -3.47 4.77 -4.69
N LEU A 403 -3.01 4.37 -5.88
CA LEU A 403 -1.58 4.23 -6.17
C LEU A 403 -0.83 5.56 -6.07
N LEU A 404 -1.48 6.68 -6.38
CA LEU A 404 -0.92 8.02 -6.17
C LEU A 404 -0.92 8.42 -4.69
N PHE A 405 -1.98 8.13 -3.95
CA PHE A 405 -2.07 8.46 -2.52
C PHE A 405 -1.00 7.78 -1.68
N LYS A 406 -0.61 6.54 -2.01
CA LYS A 406 0.40 5.79 -1.25
C LYS A 406 1.73 6.55 -1.09
N PRO A 407 2.48 6.85 -2.18
CA PRO A 407 3.76 7.55 -2.08
C PRO A 407 3.58 8.99 -1.57
N VAL A 408 2.52 9.67 -1.98
CA VAL A 408 2.27 11.07 -1.58
C VAL A 408 2.03 11.20 -0.08
N LEU A 409 1.23 10.32 0.53
CA LEU A 409 0.95 10.39 1.97
C LEU A 409 2.14 9.92 2.82
N HIS A 410 2.90 8.93 2.36
CA HIS A 410 4.17 8.56 3.00
C HIS A 410 5.20 9.68 2.93
N TRP A 411 5.29 10.35 1.78
CA TRP A 411 6.14 11.52 1.61
C TRP A 411 5.71 12.69 2.50
N PHE A 412 4.42 13.07 2.49
CA PHE A 412 3.93 14.11 3.41
C PHE A 412 4.30 13.81 4.86
N PHE A 413 4.17 12.55 5.29
CA PHE A 413 4.59 12.12 6.61
C PHE A 413 6.10 12.34 6.83
N ALA A 414 6.95 12.01 5.86
CA ALA A 414 8.40 12.26 5.91
C ALA A 414 8.77 13.76 5.90
N ILE A 415 7.93 14.64 5.37
CA ILE A 415 8.16 16.10 5.48
C ILE A 415 7.75 16.59 6.88
N CYS A 416 6.68 16.02 7.47
CA CYS A 416 6.19 16.37 8.81
C CYS A 416 7.19 16.01 9.90
N LEU A 417 7.75 14.80 9.80
CA LEU A 417 8.79 14.30 10.67
C LEU A 417 10.08 14.18 9.86
N SER A 418 11.07 14.99 10.22
CA SER A 418 12.41 14.87 9.66
C SER A 418 13.42 14.65 10.77
N VAL A 419 14.59 14.14 10.42
CA VAL A 419 15.71 14.03 11.34
C VAL A 419 16.72 15.11 10.99
N ASP A 420 17.23 15.73 12.04
CA ASP A 420 18.32 16.68 12.00
C ASP A 420 19.48 16.16 12.85
N TYR A 421 20.68 16.10 12.27
CA TYR A 421 21.84 15.58 12.97
C TYR A 421 22.23 16.39 14.22
N ALA A 422 22.02 17.70 14.23
CA ALA A 422 22.40 18.57 15.35
C ALA A 422 21.26 18.72 16.37
N GLN A 423 20.01 18.69 15.91
CA GLN A 423 18.85 19.01 16.74
C GLN A 423 17.99 17.81 17.16
N GLY A 424 18.19 16.64 16.55
CA GLY A 424 17.37 15.46 16.81
C GLY A 424 16.19 15.35 15.85
N MET A 425 15.04 14.91 16.34
CA MET A 425 13.86 14.76 15.49
C MET A 425 13.10 16.09 15.41
N ALA A 426 12.84 16.55 14.20
CA ALA A 426 12.12 17.78 13.91
C ALA A 426 10.68 17.46 13.50
N MET A 427 9.71 18.03 14.22
CA MET A 427 8.28 17.98 13.89
C MET A 427 7.84 19.33 13.35
N ARG A 428 7.34 19.38 12.11
CA ARG A 428 6.96 20.64 11.46
C ARG A 428 5.44 20.82 11.49
N ALA A 429 4.99 21.91 12.13
CA ALA A 429 3.57 22.13 12.41
C ALA A 429 2.72 22.36 11.13
N PRO A 430 3.13 23.22 10.16
CA PRO A 430 2.38 23.45 8.93
C PRO A 430 2.24 22.17 8.11
N GLN A 431 3.34 21.43 7.96
CA GLN A 431 3.37 20.19 7.19
C GLN A 431 2.47 19.13 7.83
N THR A 432 2.44 19.05 9.16
CA THR A 432 1.49 18.17 9.86
C THR A 432 0.04 18.53 9.53
N ALA A 433 -0.28 19.83 9.40
CA ALA A 433 -1.60 20.27 8.95
C ALA A 433 -1.89 19.85 7.50
N TYR A 434 -0.89 19.93 6.60
CA TYR A 434 -1.03 19.48 5.22
C TYR A 434 -1.22 17.96 5.11
N LEU A 435 -0.49 17.17 5.90
CA LEU A 435 -0.71 15.72 6.01
C LEU A 435 -2.14 15.42 6.48
N THR A 436 -2.62 16.11 7.51
CA THR A 436 -3.99 15.95 8.01
C THR A 436 -5.03 16.31 6.94
N ALA A 437 -4.82 17.39 6.19
CA ALA A 437 -5.69 17.77 5.08
C ALA A 437 -5.66 16.74 3.94
N ALA A 438 -4.47 16.28 3.53
CA ALA A 438 -4.31 15.25 2.51
C ALA A 438 -4.98 13.92 2.93
N TRP A 439 -4.84 13.55 4.20
CA TRP A 439 -5.51 12.37 4.76
C TRP A 439 -7.03 12.56 4.85
N ALA A 440 -7.53 13.77 5.12
CA ALA A 440 -8.97 14.06 5.06
C ALA A 440 -9.53 13.83 3.65
N ILE A 441 -8.81 14.27 2.61
CA ILE A 441 -9.18 13.99 1.20
C ILE A 441 -9.18 12.48 0.94
N PHE A 442 -8.18 11.77 1.46
CA PHE A 442 -8.13 10.31 1.36
C PHE A 442 -9.29 9.60 2.08
N VAL A 443 -9.70 10.08 3.26
CA VAL A 443 -10.88 9.59 3.98
C VAL A 443 -12.14 9.82 3.14
N ILE A 444 -12.32 11.01 2.57
CA ILE A 444 -13.46 11.32 1.68
C ILE A 444 -13.47 10.36 0.48
N PHE A 445 -12.31 10.11 -0.12
CA PHE A 445 -12.16 9.12 -1.19
C PHE A 445 -12.57 7.71 -0.73
N ALA A 446 -12.06 7.24 0.41
CA ALA A 446 -12.37 5.92 0.97
C ALA A 446 -13.88 5.75 1.29
N TYR A 447 -14.51 6.79 1.86
CA TYR A 447 -15.96 6.81 2.06
C TYR A 447 -16.71 6.82 0.72
N GLY A 448 -16.30 7.65 -0.23
CA GLY A 448 -16.88 7.73 -1.56
C GLY A 448 -16.94 6.37 -2.26
N ILE A 449 -15.83 5.62 -2.25
CA ILE A 449 -15.79 4.27 -2.83
C ILE A 449 -16.63 3.27 -2.03
N SER A 450 -16.66 3.36 -0.71
CA SER A 450 -17.43 2.46 0.16
C SER A 450 -18.95 2.61 0.04
N PHE A 451 -19.42 3.81 -0.30
CA PHE A 451 -20.83 4.12 -0.52
C PHE A 451 -21.24 4.10 -1.99
N TYR A 452 -20.27 4.02 -2.91
CA TYR A 452 -20.54 3.90 -4.34
C TYR A 452 -21.35 2.65 -4.64
N ARG A 453 -22.41 2.80 -5.45
CA ARG A 453 -23.28 1.71 -5.88
C ARG A 453 -23.08 1.46 -7.37
N PRO A 454 -22.40 0.37 -7.76
CA PRO A 454 -22.22 0.06 -9.16
C PRO A 454 -23.56 -0.15 -9.86
N ARG A 455 -23.67 0.43 -11.06
CA ARG A 455 -24.79 0.22 -11.98
C ARG A 455 -24.40 -0.85 -12.98
N GLY A 456 -25.31 -1.76 -13.30
CA GLY A 456 -25.06 -2.86 -14.22
C GLY A 456 -26.18 -3.91 -14.17
N ALA A 457 -26.28 -4.76 -15.19
CA ALA A 457 -27.37 -5.71 -15.34
C ALA A 457 -27.28 -6.90 -14.38
N LEU A 458 -26.07 -7.25 -13.94
CA LEU A 458 -25.85 -8.40 -13.06
C LEU A 458 -26.13 -8.05 -11.59
N PRO A 459 -26.54 -9.04 -10.79
CA PRO A 459 -26.56 -8.90 -9.35
C PRO A 459 -25.15 -8.60 -8.81
N LEU A 460 -25.11 -7.82 -7.73
CA LEU A 460 -23.89 -7.42 -7.07
C LEU A 460 -23.26 -8.61 -6.35
N THR A 461 -21.96 -8.82 -6.53
CA THR A 461 -21.23 -9.95 -5.91
C THR A 461 -20.03 -9.49 -5.10
N TYR A 462 -19.48 -8.30 -5.39
CA TYR A 462 -18.32 -7.69 -4.74
C TYR A 462 -17.12 -8.64 -4.63
N GLY A 463 -16.90 -9.48 -5.65
CA GLY A 463 -15.79 -10.42 -5.69
C GLY A 463 -16.03 -11.76 -4.98
N ARG A 464 -17.24 -12.02 -4.45
CA ARG A 464 -17.57 -13.32 -3.83
C ARG A 464 -17.74 -14.40 -4.90
N LEU A 465 -16.81 -15.36 -4.92
CA LEU A 465 -16.72 -16.35 -6.00
C LEU A 465 -17.93 -17.29 -6.04
N SER A 466 -18.46 -17.69 -4.89
CA SER A 466 -19.65 -18.57 -4.82
C SER A 466 -20.89 -17.91 -5.42
N THR A 467 -21.13 -16.63 -5.10
CA THR A 467 -22.26 -15.87 -5.66
C THR A 467 -22.08 -15.61 -7.15
N MET A 468 -20.86 -15.29 -7.62
CA MET A 468 -20.59 -15.15 -9.05
C MET A 468 -20.90 -16.46 -9.80
N ARG A 469 -20.47 -17.60 -9.25
CA ARG A 469 -20.71 -18.93 -9.85
C ARG A 469 -22.21 -19.23 -9.98
N GLU A 470 -22.94 -19.08 -8.88
CA GLU A 470 -24.40 -19.35 -8.85
C GLU A 470 -25.13 -18.53 -9.91
N LYS A 471 -24.76 -17.25 -10.05
CA LYS A 471 -25.37 -16.34 -11.01
C LYS A 471 -24.95 -16.61 -12.45
N GLU A 472 -23.74 -17.10 -12.68
CA GLU A 472 -23.34 -17.55 -14.00
C GLU A 472 -24.11 -18.81 -14.42
N ILE A 473 -24.33 -19.77 -13.51
CA ILE A 473 -25.17 -20.95 -13.76
C ILE A 473 -26.61 -20.54 -14.06
N GLU A 474 -27.19 -19.62 -13.28
CA GLU A 474 -28.54 -19.09 -13.53
C GLU A 474 -28.64 -18.43 -14.91
N ARG A 475 -27.60 -17.70 -15.34
CA ARG A 475 -27.52 -17.06 -16.65
C ARG A 475 -27.48 -18.08 -17.79
N LEU A 476 -26.67 -19.13 -17.65
CA LEU A 476 -26.55 -20.18 -18.66
C LEU A 476 -27.85 -20.99 -18.79
N ASN A 477 -28.51 -21.30 -17.67
CA ASN A 477 -29.78 -22.03 -17.68
C ASN A 477 -30.96 -21.17 -18.19
N GLY A 478 -30.97 -19.87 -17.87
CA GLY A 478 -32.05 -18.95 -18.29
C GLY A 478 -31.99 -18.53 -19.76
N GLY A 479 -30.82 -18.57 -20.40
CA GLY A 479 -30.64 -18.20 -21.80
C GLY A 479 -31.23 -19.18 -22.81
N GLY A 480 -31.48 -20.45 -22.42
CA GLY A 480 -31.95 -21.49 -23.34
C GLY A 480 -33.45 -21.59 -23.55
N GLY A 481 -34.28 -20.92 -22.73
CA GLY A 481 -35.74 -21.13 -22.72
C GLY A 481 -36.60 -20.02 -23.35
N GLY A 482 -36.00 -18.90 -23.77
CA GLY A 482 -36.74 -17.69 -24.14
C GLY A 482 -37.17 -17.55 -25.60
N ASP A 483 -36.42 -18.12 -26.54
CA ASP A 483 -36.61 -17.84 -27.98
C ASP A 483 -37.43 -18.90 -28.74
N LEU A 484 -37.70 -20.07 -28.14
CA LEU A 484 -38.52 -21.11 -28.79
C LEU A 484 -40.04 -20.90 -28.65
N ALA A 485 -40.50 -19.90 -27.88
CA ALA A 485 -41.92 -19.67 -27.62
C ALA A 485 -42.53 -18.49 -28.42
N ARG A 486 -41.76 -17.81 -29.29
CA ARG A 486 -42.22 -16.58 -29.97
C ARG A 486 -42.53 -16.71 -31.45
N ASP A 487 -42.33 -17.88 -32.06
CA ASP A 487 -42.59 -18.10 -33.50
C ASP A 487 -43.83 -18.99 -33.78
N GLY A 488 -44.67 -19.21 -32.77
CA GLY A 488 -45.79 -20.17 -32.81
C GLY A 488 -47.20 -19.58 -32.95
N GLY A 489 -47.39 -18.34 -33.41
CA GLY A 489 -48.75 -17.81 -33.66
C GLY A 489 -48.74 -16.41 -34.26
N GLY A 490 -49.35 -16.13 -35.42
CA GLY A 490 -50.18 -16.97 -36.27
C GLY A 490 -50.31 -16.35 -37.66
N ARG A 491 -50.56 -17.23 -38.62
CA ARG A 491 -51.24 -16.94 -39.89
C ARG A 491 -52.73 -16.92 -39.67
#